data_AF-A0A974XNJ9-F1
#
_entry.id   AF-A0A974XNJ9-F1
#
_cell.length_a   1.000
_cell.length_b   1.000
_cell.length_c   1.000
_cell.angle_alpha   90.00
_cell.angle_beta   90.00
_cell.angle_gamma   90.00
#
_symmetry.space_group_name_H-M   'P 1'
#
loop_
_entity.id
_entity.type
_entity.pdbx_description
1 polymer ?
#
loop_
_entity_poly.entity_id
_entity_poly.type
_entity_poly.pdbx_seq_one_letter_code
_entity_poly.pdbx_strand_id
1 'polypeptide(L)'
;MLIEMAKKSPLFSGRKKSEPEHTGPAWKILVVDDEPDVHTVTKLALSRFKLDGRPLSFINAYSGEQAKDILNNEADVAVAFIDVVMESDHAGLELVKWIREELQNRTMRLILRTGQPGQAPEEDVIVNYDINDYKAKAELDSRKLVTSVYSSLRSYRDIMEIETARQAQVRHRKGLERVLEATSGLFELRTMHKFADGLLTQVANLMNLDTETLLLSCDAIDAISGNVGSEEIEILAGTGQFAAHHNKRLPQHIFKLLKQALTEEKCLYIDNCFVGYFPTKSGCINLLYMEGIDKINDLDKQLIDIFAINVGVAFENLLLNQEVEDTQSELILRLGDVVESRSKEAANHVKRMAAYCYDLALLAGLNEHQADLLKRAAPMHDIGKIAIPDAVLLKPGKLVEDEWSVMRQHPRIGYQILANSERPILNAAATIALQHHEKYDGSGYPDGLRANDIHIFARIVAIADVFDALAHARCYKEAWPLEAVLEEMQRLSGSHFDPELLEIFIANIDRFVTIKECWKDSAADY
;
A
#
# COMPACT_ATOMS: atom_id res chain seq x y z
N MET A 1 -2.45 -24.59 -50.47
CA MET A 1 -1.74 -24.26 -51.73
C MET A 1 -2.63 -23.28 -52.47
N LEU A 2 -2.38 -21.98 -52.30
CA LEU A 2 -1.56 -21.17 -53.20
C LEU A 2 -2.21 -21.08 -54.60
N ILE A 3 -2.51 -19.83 -54.99
CA ILE A 3 -3.02 -19.33 -56.28
C ILE A 3 -4.53 -19.00 -56.27
N GLU A 4 -4.91 -17.87 -55.64
CA GLU A 4 -6.00 -17.01 -56.17
C GLU A 4 -6.05 -15.57 -55.58
N MET A 5 -4.91 -14.92 -55.32
CA MET A 5 -4.89 -13.51 -54.88
C MET A 5 -3.83 -12.66 -55.58
N ALA A 6 -3.82 -12.66 -56.92
CA ALA A 6 -3.00 -11.73 -57.68
C ALA A 6 -3.74 -11.18 -58.90
N LYS A 7 -4.68 -10.25 -58.67
CA LYS A 7 -4.99 -9.20 -59.64
C LYS A 7 -4.59 -7.85 -59.03
N LYS A 8 -3.43 -7.35 -59.47
CA LYS A 8 -2.89 -6.03 -59.14
C LYS A 8 -3.80 -4.94 -59.71
N SER A 9 -4.31 -4.07 -58.85
CA SER A 9 -4.78 -2.73 -59.23
C SER A 9 -3.60 -1.74 -59.13
N PRO A 10 -3.52 -0.68 -59.96
CA PRO A 10 -2.36 0.21 -60.00
C PRO A 10 -2.17 1.00 -58.69
N LEU A 11 -0.92 1.13 -58.26
CA LEU A 11 -0.47 1.73 -56.99
C LEU A 11 -0.67 3.26 -56.87
N PHE A 12 -1.31 3.90 -57.85
CA PHE A 12 -1.51 5.35 -57.90
C PHE A 12 -2.90 5.69 -58.45
N SER A 13 -3.95 5.44 -57.65
CA SER A 13 -5.17 6.25 -57.73
C SER A 13 -5.16 7.20 -56.54
N GLY A 14 -4.94 8.48 -56.82
CA GLY A 14 -4.85 9.52 -55.82
C GLY A 14 -6.17 9.68 -55.07
N ARG A 15 -6.28 9.08 -53.89
CA ARG A 15 -7.11 9.64 -52.83
C ARG A 15 -6.39 10.91 -52.37
N LYS A 16 -6.93 12.09 -52.71
CA LYS A 16 -6.65 13.32 -51.95
C LYS A 16 -6.99 13.00 -50.50
N LYS A 17 -5.97 12.68 -49.68
CA LYS A 17 -6.10 12.84 -48.23
C LYS A 17 -6.43 14.32 -48.02
N SER A 18 -7.58 14.61 -47.44
CA SER A 18 -7.84 15.92 -46.85
C SER A 18 -6.68 16.21 -45.92
N GLU A 19 -5.87 17.22 -46.24
CA GLU A 19 -4.81 17.70 -45.36
C GLU A 19 -5.46 18.10 -44.03
N PRO A 20 -4.93 17.66 -42.87
CA PRO A 20 -5.47 18.08 -41.59
C PRO A 20 -5.31 19.60 -41.46
N GLU A 21 -6.39 20.30 -41.13
CA GLU A 21 -6.32 21.70 -40.69
C GLU A 21 -5.56 21.75 -39.36
N HIS A 22 -4.26 22.04 -39.41
CA HIS A 22 -3.45 22.30 -38.23
C HIS A 22 -3.03 23.77 -38.18
N THR A 23 -3.62 24.49 -37.23
CA THR A 23 -3.47 25.93 -36.95
C THR A 23 -2.43 26.19 -35.85
N GLY A 24 -1.24 25.60 -35.98
CA GLY A 24 -0.12 25.90 -35.05
C GLY A 24 0.50 27.28 -35.31
N PRO A 25 1.23 27.87 -34.34
CA PRO A 25 1.92 29.15 -34.52
C PRO A 25 2.97 29.08 -35.65
N ALA A 26 3.40 30.21 -36.21
CA ALA A 26 4.42 30.17 -37.27
C ALA A 26 5.74 29.52 -36.78
N TRP A 27 6.44 28.80 -37.66
CA TRP A 27 7.76 28.24 -37.36
C TRP A 27 8.79 29.37 -37.27
N LYS A 28 9.38 29.58 -36.10
CA LYS A 28 10.40 30.62 -35.90
C LYS A 28 11.74 30.18 -36.49
N ILE A 29 12.27 30.98 -37.41
CA ILE A 29 13.59 30.82 -37.99
C ILE A 29 14.44 32.03 -37.59
N LEU A 30 15.57 31.78 -36.95
CA LEU A 30 16.58 32.79 -36.67
C LEU A 30 17.56 32.88 -37.85
N VAL A 31 17.88 34.09 -38.29
CA VAL A 31 18.94 34.35 -39.26
C VAL A 31 19.98 35.24 -38.58
N VAL A 32 21.21 34.74 -38.48
CA VAL A 32 22.36 35.42 -37.90
C VAL A 32 23.39 35.66 -38.99
N ASP A 33 23.52 36.89 -39.44
CA ASP A 33 24.41 37.32 -40.52
C ASP A 33 24.67 38.83 -40.35
N ASP A 34 25.89 39.32 -40.56
CA ASP A 34 26.17 40.75 -40.47
C ASP A 34 25.74 41.52 -41.74
N GLU A 35 25.51 40.81 -42.86
CA GLU A 35 25.06 41.37 -44.13
C GLU A 35 23.52 41.46 -44.26
N PRO A 36 22.91 42.66 -44.28
CA PRO A 36 21.45 42.83 -44.36
C PRO A 36 20.80 42.21 -45.61
N ASP A 37 21.53 42.13 -46.71
CA ASP A 37 21.07 41.55 -47.97
C ASP A 37 20.79 40.05 -47.82
N VAL A 38 21.58 39.33 -47.00
CA VAL A 38 21.41 37.89 -46.78
C VAL A 38 20.08 37.60 -46.09
N HIS A 39 19.67 38.43 -45.12
CA HIS A 39 18.35 38.31 -44.48
C HIS A 39 17.22 38.48 -45.50
N THR A 40 17.34 39.49 -46.36
CA THR A 40 16.33 39.80 -47.38
C THR A 40 16.20 38.68 -48.41
N VAL A 41 17.34 38.16 -48.90
CA VAL A 41 17.39 37.04 -49.85
C VAL A 41 16.84 35.75 -49.23
N THR A 42 17.23 35.43 -47.98
CA THR A 42 16.74 34.25 -47.26
C THR A 42 15.21 34.30 -47.10
N LYS A 43 14.67 35.45 -46.71
CA LYS A 43 13.23 35.67 -46.55
C LYS A 43 12.47 35.57 -47.87
N LEU A 44 13.01 36.13 -48.96
CA LEU A 44 12.44 36.04 -50.30
C LEU A 44 12.38 34.60 -50.81
N ALA A 45 13.49 33.87 -50.69
CA ALA A 45 13.61 32.48 -51.14
C ALA A 45 12.64 31.54 -50.43
N LEU A 46 12.31 31.83 -49.17
CA LEU A 46 11.42 31.02 -48.33
C LEU A 46 10.00 31.59 -48.18
N SER A 47 9.68 32.69 -48.87
CA SER A 47 8.40 33.42 -48.71
C SER A 47 7.14 32.58 -48.97
N ARG A 48 7.24 31.55 -49.81
CA ARG A 48 6.12 30.63 -50.15
C ARG A 48 6.17 29.31 -49.38
N PHE A 49 7.12 29.14 -48.46
CA PHE A 49 7.32 27.91 -47.73
C PHE A 49 6.18 27.69 -46.72
N LYS A 50 5.66 26.45 -46.68
CA LYS A 50 4.75 25.97 -45.64
C LYS A 50 5.08 24.52 -45.31
N LEU A 51 5.06 24.19 -44.02
CA LEU A 51 5.12 22.82 -43.51
C LEU A 51 3.94 22.60 -42.59
N ASP A 52 3.16 21.55 -42.83
CA ASP A 52 1.97 21.20 -42.06
C ASP A 52 0.98 22.36 -41.92
N GLY A 53 0.79 23.14 -43.01
CA GLY A 53 -0.08 24.32 -43.05
C GLY A 53 0.47 25.58 -42.37
N ARG A 54 1.57 25.46 -41.59
CA ARG A 54 2.16 26.56 -40.81
C ARG A 54 3.16 27.38 -41.64
N PRO A 55 3.09 28.73 -41.62
CA PRO A 55 4.06 29.60 -42.27
C PRO A 55 5.35 29.75 -41.44
N LEU A 56 6.35 30.40 -42.01
CA LEU A 56 7.59 30.77 -41.32
C LEU A 56 7.49 32.18 -40.71
N SER A 57 8.06 32.36 -39.53
CA SER A 57 8.34 33.66 -38.92
C SER A 57 9.85 33.85 -38.83
N PHE A 58 10.36 35.00 -39.27
CA PHE A 58 11.79 35.27 -39.29
C PHE A 58 12.18 36.22 -38.17
N ILE A 59 13.22 35.85 -37.44
CA ILE A 59 13.89 36.67 -36.43
C ILE A 59 15.30 36.93 -36.96
N ASN A 60 15.75 38.19 -36.92
CA ASN A 60 17.03 38.59 -37.47
C ASN A 60 17.97 39.02 -36.34
N ALA A 61 19.20 38.54 -36.39
CA ALA A 61 20.32 39.00 -35.59
C ALA A 61 21.47 39.38 -36.53
N TYR A 62 22.12 40.51 -36.25
CA TYR A 62 23.24 41.04 -37.05
C TYR A 62 24.61 40.78 -36.40
N SER A 63 24.62 40.09 -35.28
CA SER A 63 25.80 39.81 -34.46
C SER A 63 25.57 38.55 -33.62
N GLY A 64 26.64 37.88 -33.23
CA GLY A 64 26.60 36.73 -32.33
C GLY A 64 25.99 37.09 -30.97
N GLU A 65 26.34 38.26 -30.42
CA GLU A 65 25.76 38.75 -29.15
C GLU A 65 24.26 39.02 -29.26
N GLN A 66 23.80 39.65 -30.34
CA GLN A 66 22.36 39.88 -30.55
C GLN A 66 21.61 38.54 -30.67
N ALA A 67 22.22 37.53 -31.29
CA ALA A 67 21.63 36.20 -31.36
C ALA A 67 21.49 35.56 -29.97
N LYS A 68 22.50 35.70 -29.08
CA LYS A 68 22.40 35.22 -27.69
C LYS A 68 21.25 35.89 -26.95
N ASP A 69 21.12 37.21 -27.06
CA ASP A 69 20.03 37.98 -26.42
C ASP A 69 18.65 37.51 -26.87
N ILE A 70 18.49 37.25 -28.17
CA ILE A 70 17.24 36.73 -28.74
C ILE A 70 16.96 35.33 -28.18
N LEU A 71 17.95 34.43 -28.19
CA LEU A 71 17.77 33.04 -27.78
C LEU A 71 17.52 32.86 -26.27
N ASN A 72 17.99 33.80 -25.44
CA ASN A 72 17.65 33.84 -24.02
C ASN A 72 16.17 34.19 -23.77
N ASN A 73 15.54 34.92 -24.69
CA ASN A 73 14.14 35.35 -24.56
C ASN A 73 13.16 34.48 -25.37
N GLU A 74 13.64 33.76 -26.39
CA GLU A 74 12.84 33.01 -27.35
C GLU A 74 13.28 31.53 -27.40
N ALA A 75 12.64 30.68 -26.59
CA ALA A 75 13.02 29.26 -26.46
C ALA A 75 12.51 28.35 -27.60
N ASP A 76 11.55 28.80 -28.41
CA ASP A 76 10.84 28.01 -29.44
C ASP A 76 11.33 28.27 -30.87
N VAL A 77 12.55 28.81 -31.03
CA VAL A 77 13.22 28.93 -32.33
C VAL A 77 13.55 27.53 -32.88
N ALA A 78 12.98 27.20 -34.04
CA ALA A 78 13.06 25.86 -34.60
C ALA A 78 14.35 25.63 -35.40
N VAL A 79 14.75 26.62 -36.19
CA VAL A 79 15.93 26.58 -37.06
C VAL A 79 16.69 27.89 -36.94
N ALA A 80 18.02 27.83 -36.87
CA ALA A 80 18.88 29.00 -36.99
C ALA A 80 19.81 28.84 -38.21
N PHE A 81 19.83 29.85 -39.08
CA PHE A 81 20.88 30.06 -40.05
C PHE A 81 21.95 30.95 -39.43
N ILE A 82 23.19 30.46 -39.39
CA ILE A 82 24.30 31.17 -38.74
C ILE A 82 25.43 31.32 -39.74
N ASP A 83 25.91 32.54 -39.97
CA ASP A 83 27.14 32.75 -40.73
C ASP A 83 28.37 32.42 -39.87
N VAL A 84 29.35 31.74 -40.45
CA VAL A 84 30.57 31.32 -39.75
C VAL A 84 31.44 32.54 -39.40
N VAL A 85 31.60 33.45 -40.37
CA VAL A 85 32.46 34.63 -40.29
C VAL A 85 31.57 35.86 -40.18
N MET A 86 31.68 36.59 -39.07
CA MET A 86 30.95 37.84 -38.84
C MET A 86 31.89 38.85 -38.19
N GLU A 87 31.74 39.14 -36.88
CA GLU A 87 32.62 40.05 -36.14
C GLU A 87 34.04 39.50 -35.98
N SER A 88 34.17 38.17 -36.05
CA SER A 88 35.43 37.45 -36.12
C SER A 88 35.31 36.27 -37.10
N ASP A 89 36.45 35.70 -37.47
CA ASP A 89 36.53 34.53 -38.35
C ASP A 89 35.82 33.27 -37.78
N HIS A 90 35.51 33.26 -36.48
CA HIS A 90 34.95 32.10 -35.77
C HIS A 90 33.66 32.42 -35.00
N ALA A 91 33.11 33.64 -35.16
CA ALA A 91 31.98 34.13 -34.37
C ALA A 91 30.75 33.21 -34.44
N GLY A 92 30.44 32.67 -35.63
CA GLY A 92 29.34 31.72 -35.80
C GLY A 92 29.57 30.38 -35.09
N LEU A 93 30.81 29.90 -35.09
CA LEU A 93 31.18 28.65 -34.41
C LEU A 93 31.12 28.80 -32.88
N GLU A 94 31.57 29.93 -32.36
CA GLU A 94 31.46 30.26 -30.94
C GLU A 94 30.00 30.35 -30.50
N LEU A 95 29.13 30.95 -31.33
CA LEU A 95 27.70 30.99 -31.06
C LEU A 95 27.08 29.59 -31.05
N VAL A 96 27.41 28.72 -32.01
CA VAL A 96 26.92 27.34 -32.04
C VAL A 96 27.34 26.59 -30.77
N LYS A 97 28.61 26.72 -30.38
CA LYS A 97 29.14 26.11 -29.16
C LYS A 97 28.37 26.59 -27.93
N TRP A 98 28.13 27.89 -27.83
CA TRP A 98 27.33 28.50 -26.76
C TRP A 98 25.89 27.94 -26.72
N ILE A 99 25.22 27.81 -27.87
CA ILE A 99 23.86 27.25 -27.96
C ILE A 99 23.80 25.81 -27.42
N ARG A 100 24.82 24.99 -27.72
CA ARG A 100 24.85 23.57 -27.35
C ARG A 100 25.35 23.31 -25.93
N GLU A 101 26.36 24.05 -25.48
CA GLU A 101 27.02 23.81 -24.20
C GLU A 101 26.44 24.65 -23.05
N GLU A 102 26.19 25.93 -23.29
CA GLU A 102 25.73 26.87 -22.25
C GLU A 102 24.21 26.96 -22.20
N LEU A 103 23.56 27.25 -23.34
CA LEU A 103 22.10 27.30 -23.42
C LEU A 103 21.48 25.88 -23.36
N GLN A 104 22.28 24.84 -23.60
CA GLN A 104 21.88 23.42 -23.63
C GLN A 104 20.70 23.13 -24.58
N ASN A 105 20.51 23.94 -25.61
CA ASN A 105 19.45 23.74 -26.57
C ASN A 105 19.90 22.72 -27.62
N ARG A 106 19.52 21.45 -27.41
CA ARG A 106 19.78 20.35 -28.36
C ARG A 106 18.66 20.11 -29.36
N THR A 107 17.52 20.77 -29.20
CA THR A 107 16.33 20.55 -30.04
C THR A 107 16.34 21.44 -31.28
N MET A 108 16.85 22.67 -31.18
CA MET A 108 17.02 23.61 -32.30
C MET A 108 17.94 23.05 -33.39
N ARG A 109 17.57 23.24 -34.65
CA ARG A 109 18.40 22.87 -35.79
C ARG A 109 19.30 24.02 -36.22
N LEU A 110 20.58 23.75 -36.39
CA LEU A 110 21.58 24.77 -36.73
C LEU A 110 22.10 24.50 -38.14
N ILE A 111 21.98 25.49 -39.02
CA ILE A 111 22.48 25.47 -40.40
C ILE A 111 23.55 26.55 -40.52
N LEU A 112 24.81 26.13 -40.66
CA LEU A 112 25.91 27.06 -40.87
C LEU A 112 26.05 27.44 -42.35
N ARG A 113 26.33 28.72 -42.59
CA ARG A 113 26.63 29.29 -43.90
C ARG A 113 28.01 29.92 -43.88
N THR A 114 28.74 29.88 -44.99
CA THR A 114 30.00 30.63 -45.11
C THR A 114 30.26 31.10 -46.53
N GLY A 115 30.82 32.30 -46.70
CA GLY A 115 31.35 32.77 -47.98
C GLY A 115 32.73 32.21 -48.33
N GLN A 116 33.45 31.63 -47.36
CA GLN A 116 34.84 31.18 -47.50
C GLN A 116 35.00 29.70 -47.10
N PRO A 117 34.74 28.74 -48.02
CA PRO A 117 34.98 27.32 -47.76
C PRO A 117 36.49 27.05 -47.73
N GLY A 118 37.10 27.03 -46.54
CA GLY A 118 38.54 26.76 -46.41
C GLY A 118 39.15 26.85 -45.01
N GLN A 119 38.46 27.44 -44.03
CA GLN A 119 39.00 27.60 -42.66
C GLN A 119 38.81 26.37 -41.76
N ALA A 120 37.79 25.54 -42.02
CA ALA A 120 37.59 24.24 -41.38
C ALA A 120 36.85 23.27 -42.34
N PRO A 121 37.23 21.98 -42.42
CA PRO A 121 36.51 20.99 -43.24
C PRO A 121 35.06 20.83 -42.76
N GLU A 122 34.10 20.78 -43.69
CA GLU A 122 32.66 20.63 -43.40
C GLU A 122 32.38 19.44 -42.46
N GLU A 123 33.04 18.29 -42.69
CA GLU A 123 32.90 17.09 -41.87
C GLU A 123 33.34 17.34 -40.41
N ASP A 124 34.43 18.06 -40.18
CA ASP A 124 34.95 18.34 -38.84
C ASP A 124 34.04 19.30 -38.06
N VAL A 125 33.44 20.28 -38.74
CA VAL A 125 32.50 21.21 -38.11
C VAL A 125 31.20 20.50 -37.75
N ILE A 126 30.70 19.63 -38.64
CA ILE A 126 29.47 18.85 -38.38
C ILE A 126 29.64 17.94 -37.17
N VAL A 127 30.76 17.23 -37.06
CA VAL A 127 31.01 16.28 -35.97
C VAL A 127 31.28 17.00 -34.65
N ASN A 128 32.10 18.05 -34.65
CA ASN A 128 32.54 18.69 -33.40
C ASN A 128 31.54 19.69 -32.80
N TYR A 129 30.59 20.21 -33.59
CA TYR A 129 29.68 21.28 -33.15
C TYR A 129 28.19 20.88 -33.13
N ASP A 130 27.84 19.61 -33.37
CA ASP A 130 26.46 19.08 -33.32
C ASP A 130 25.44 19.97 -34.08
N ILE A 131 25.78 20.24 -35.34
CA ILE A 131 25.00 21.02 -36.31
C ILE A 131 24.29 20.11 -37.31
N ASN A 132 23.29 20.66 -38.01
CA ASN A 132 22.44 19.90 -38.92
C ASN A 132 22.83 19.99 -40.39
N ASP A 133 23.44 21.10 -40.79
CA ASP A 133 23.90 21.31 -42.15
C ASP A 133 24.98 22.40 -42.16
N TYR A 134 25.91 22.30 -43.11
CA TYR A 134 26.95 23.29 -43.36
C TYR A 134 27.01 23.53 -44.87
N LYS A 135 26.90 24.78 -45.31
CA LYS A 135 26.78 25.09 -46.73
C LYS A 135 27.54 26.36 -47.10
N ALA A 136 28.28 26.33 -48.20
CA ALA A 136 28.84 27.54 -48.77
C ALA A 136 27.73 28.45 -49.32
N LYS A 137 27.81 29.76 -49.10
CA LYS A 137 26.87 30.78 -49.62
C LYS A 137 26.75 30.67 -51.15
N ALA A 138 27.82 30.28 -51.86
CA ALA A 138 27.83 30.07 -53.31
C ALA A 138 27.08 28.81 -53.79
N GLU A 139 26.86 27.82 -52.92
CA GLU A 139 26.24 26.54 -53.28
C GLU A 139 24.75 26.47 -52.92
N LEU A 140 24.24 27.49 -52.23
CA LEU A 140 22.87 27.62 -51.72
C LEU A 140 21.96 28.29 -52.75
N ASP A 141 21.52 27.52 -53.74
CA ASP A 141 20.40 27.95 -54.58
C ASP A 141 19.05 27.89 -53.81
N SER A 142 18.02 28.55 -54.35
CA SER A 142 16.71 28.63 -53.69
C SER A 142 16.04 27.27 -53.49
N ARG A 143 16.33 26.26 -54.33
CA ARG A 143 15.78 24.91 -54.17
C ARG A 143 16.46 24.18 -53.03
N LYS A 144 17.79 24.27 -52.95
CA LYS A 144 18.60 23.66 -51.88
C LYS A 144 18.26 24.24 -50.51
N LEU A 145 18.09 25.57 -50.43
CA LEU A 145 17.64 26.24 -49.20
C LEU A 145 16.28 25.70 -48.74
N VAL A 146 15.31 25.59 -49.65
CA VAL A 146 13.97 25.03 -49.35
C VAL A 146 14.07 23.58 -48.86
N THR A 147 14.87 22.73 -49.51
CA THR A 147 15.04 21.33 -49.09
C THR A 147 15.72 21.20 -47.73
N SER A 148 16.72 22.04 -47.43
CA SER A 148 17.43 22.05 -46.14
C SER A 148 16.49 22.49 -45.00
N VAL A 149 15.65 23.52 -45.24
CA VAL A 149 14.62 23.95 -44.27
C VAL A 149 13.56 22.87 -44.07
N TYR A 150 13.10 22.19 -45.12
CA TYR A 150 12.16 21.08 -44.98
C TYR A 150 12.72 19.95 -44.11
N SER A 151 13.97 19.55 -44.35
CA SER A 151 14.62 18.49 -43.57
C SER A 151 14.81 18.91 -42.11
N SER A 152 15.29 20.14 -41.88
CA SER A 152 15.52 20.68 -40.54
C SER A 152 14.22 20.85 -39.76
N LEU A 153 13.18 21.48 -40.30
CA LEU A 153 11.92 21.65 -39.59
C LEU A 153 11.22 20.31 -39.30
N ARG A 154 11.32 19.34 -40.22
CA ARG A 154 10.80 17.99 -39.96
C ARG A 154 11.55 17.32 -38.82
N SER A 155 12.88 17.38 -38.83
CA SER A 155 13.71 16.87 -37.73
C SER A 155 13.39 17.57 -36.40
N TYR A 156 13.22 18.90 -36.39
CA TYR A 156 12.82 19.65 -35.20
C TYR A 156 11.48 19.16 -34.66
N ARG A 157 10.46 19.06 -35.53
CA ARG A 157 9.12 18.56 -35.15
C ARG A 157 9.21 17.17 -34.53
N ASP A 158 9.88 16.24 -35.21
CA ASP A 158 9.97 14.85 -34.77
C ASP A 158 10.73 14.75 -33.42
N ILE A 159 11.78 15.55 -33.21
CA ILE A 159 12.50 15.64 -31.92
C ILE A 159 11.62 16.22 -30.82
N MET A 160 10.82 17.25 -31.12
CA MET A 160 9.89 17.83 -30.15
C MET A 160 8.77 16.84 -29.78
N GLU A 161 8.27 16.04 -30.73
CA GLU A 161 7.34 14.94 -30.43
C GLU A 161 7.98 13.91 -29.49
N ILE A 162 9.24 13.55 -29.71
CA ILE A 162 9.97 12.64 -28.82
C ILE A 162 10.19 13.26 -27.43
N GLU A 163 10.65 14.51 -27.34
CA GLU A 163 10.94 15.14 -26.05
C GLU A 163 9.67 15.36 -25.23
N THR A 164 8.55 15.72 -25.87
CA THR A 164 7.25 15.83 -25.19
C THR A 164 6.79 14.46 -24.65
N ALA A 165 6.93 13.39 -25.43
CA ALA A 165 6.66 12.02 -24.97
C ALA A 165 7.58 11.61 -23.80
N ARG A 166 8.88 11.91 -23.90
CA ARG A 166 9.88 11.63 -22.84
C ARG A 166 9.52 12.35 -21.54
N GLN A 167 9.17 13.63 -21.60
CA GLN A 167 8.76 14.40 -20.42
C GLN A 167 7.49 13.83 -19.78
N ALA A 168 6.52 13.41 -20.59
CA ALA A 168 5.33 12.72 -20.08
C ALA A 168 5.68 11.41 -19.36
N GLN A 169 6.59 10.60 -19.94
CA GLN A 169 7.06 9.36 -19.32
C GLN A 169 7.80 9.61 -17.99
N VAL A 170 8.65 10.64 -17.91
CA VAL A 170 9.34 11.01 -16.66
C VAL A 170 8.35 11.44 -15.58
N ARG A 171 7.31 12.22 -15.94
CA ARG A 171 6.24 12.58 -15.00
C ARG A 171 5.48 11.34 -14.52
N HIS A 172 5.14 10.43 -15.43
CA HIS A 172 4.45 9.18 -15.10
C HIS A 172 5.28 8.32 -14.13
N ARG A 173 6.59 8.15 -14.38
CA ARG A 173 7.48 7.40 -13.50
C ARG A 173 7.58 8.01 -12.10
N LYS A 174 7.75 9.33 -12.01
CA LYS A 174 7.78 10.03 -10.72
C LYS A 174 6.45 9.91 -9.96
N GLY A 175 5.31 9.90 -10.67
CA GLY A 175 4.00 9.63 -10.06
C GLY A 175 3.94 8.24 -9.43
N LEU A 176 4.39 7.21 -10.16
CA LEU A 176 4.46 5.83 -9.67
C LEU A 176 5.42 5.66 -8.48
N GLU A 177 6.60 6.30 -8.52
CA GLU A 177 7.57 6.26 -7.41
C GLU A 177 6.93 6.76 -6.10
N ARG A 178 6.16 7.87 -6.16
CA ARG A 178 5.42 8.40 -4.99
C ARG A 178 4.36 7.43 -4.46
N VAL A 179 3.66 6.71 -5.34
CA VAL A 179 2.69 5.67 -4.96
C VAL A 179 3.39 4.52 -4.23
N LEU A 180 4.53 4.06 -4.73
CA LEU A 180 5.26 2.93 -4.15
C LEU A 180 5.81 3.26 -2.76
N GLU A 181 6.42 4.45 -2.60
CA GLU A 181 6.89 4.94 -1.31
C GLU A 181 5.75 5.01 -0.29
N ALA A 182 4.61 5.59 -0.68
CA ALA A 182 3.43 5.70 0.16
C ALA A 182 2.85 4.33 0.59
N THR A 183 2.97 3.30 -0.27
CA THR A 183 2.44 1.96 0.02
C THR A 183 3.31 1.18 1.00
N SER A 184 4.64 1.38 0.96
CA SER A 184 5.60 0.62 1.78
C SER A 184 5.42 0.78 3.29
N GLY A 185 5.05 1.98 3.76
CA GLY A 185 4.81 2.26 5.18
C GLY A 185 3.49 1.73 5.72
N LEU A 186 2.55 1.36 4.84
CA LEU A 186 1.23 0.86 5.25
C LEU A 186 1.31 -0.58 5.79
N PHE A 187 2.24 -1.40 5.28
CA PHE A 187 2.39 -2.80 5.70
C PHE A 187 2.88 -2.97 7.16
N GLU A 188 3.33 -1.91 7.81
CA GLU A 188 3.75 -1.95 9.23
C GLU A 188 2.57 -1.77 10.21
N LEU A 189 1.38 -1.41 9.71
CA LEU A 189 0.22 -1.08 10.53
C LEU A 189 -0.55 -2.34 10.92
N ARG A 190 -0.61 -2.61 12.23
CA ARG A 190 -1.17 -3.85 12.82
C ARG A 190 -2.69 -3.92 12.90
N THR A 191 -3.41 -2.83 12.64
CA THR A 191 -4.88 -2.80 12.75
C THR A 191 -5.52 -2.27 11.47
N MET A 192 -6.64 -2.88 11.09
CA MET A 192 -7.37 -2.56 9.85
C MET A 192 -7.73 -1.06 9.74
N HIS A 193 -8.16 -0.45 10.84
CA HIS A 193 -8.53 0.97 10.89
C HIS A 193 -7.32 1.90 10.70
N LYS A 194 -6.20 1.64 11.39
CA LYS A 194 -4.99 2.45 11.24
C LYS A 194 -4.41 2.31 9.84
N PHE A 195 -4.47 1.10 9.29
CA PHE A 195 -4.09 0.83 7.91
C PHE A 195 -4.95 1.63 6.93
N ALA A 196 -6.28 1.55 7.07
CA ALA A 196 -7.23 2.26 6.23
C ALA A 196 -7.05 3.79 6.32
N ASP A 197 -6.84 4.34 7.52
CA ASP A 197 -6.59 5.77 7.74
C ASP A 197 -5.27 6.23 7.12
N GLY A 198 -4.20 5.46 7.33
CA GLY A 198 -2.89 5.73 6.74
C GLY A 198 -2.99 5.72 5.22
N LEU A 199 -3.68 4.75 4.67
CA LEU A 199 -3.89 4.57 3.23
C LEU A 199 -4.68 5.74 2.64
N LEU A 200 -5.78 6.12 3.28
CA LEU A 200 -6.64 7.21 2.85
C LEU A 200 -5.91 8.57 2.90
N THR A 201 -5.10 8.79 3.94
CA THR A 201 -4.24 9.98 4.06
C THR A 201 -3.23 10.05 2.91
N GLN A 202 -2.66 8.92 2.49
CA GLN A 202 -1.73 8.89 1.37
C GLN A 202 -2.41 9.22 0.03
N VAL A 203 -3.66 8.79 -0.19
CA VAL A 203 -4.44 9.19 -1.38
C VAL A 203 -4.63 10.69 -1.43
N ALA A 204 -5.11 11.26 -0.33
CA ALA A 204 -5.36 12.69 -0.25
C ALA A 204 -4.09 13.48 -0.58
N ASN A 205 -2.94 13.07 0.00
CA ASN A 205 -1.65 13.70 -0.25
C ASN A 205 -1.14 13.53 -1.70
N LEU A 206 -1.27 12.33 -2.29
CA LEU A 206 -0.81 12.06 -3.65
C LEU A 206 -1.58 12.91 -4.67
N MET A 207 -2.89 13.03 -4.44
CA MET A 207 -3.80 13.78 -5.30
C MET A 207 -3.78 15.28 -5.00
N ASN A 208 -3.02 15.71 -3.98
CA ASN A 208 -2.95 17.08 -3.50
C ASN A 208 -4.36 17.64 -3.19
N LEU A 209 -5.21 16.76 -2.66
CA LEU A 209 -6.58 17.01 -2.30
C LEU A 209 -6.62 17.47 -0.85
N ASP A 210 -7.04 18.71 -0.62
CA ASP A 210 -7.40 19.23 0.71
C ASP A 210 -8.82 18.75 1.13
N THR A 211 -9.37 17.76 0.44
CA THR A 211 -10.79 17.40 0.48
C THR A 211 -11.05 16.10 1.22
N GLU A 212 -12.34 15.89 1.47
CA GLU A 212 -12.88 14.82 2.28
C GLU A 212 -12.93 13.52 1.47
N THR A 213 -12.29 12.49 2.01
CA THR A 213 -12.22 11.16 1.40
C THR A 213 -12.74 10.10 2.37
N LEU A 214 -13.30 9.03 1.82
CA LEU A 214 -13.91 7.93 2.57
C LEU A 214 -13.51 6.60 1.94
N LEU A 215 -13.03 5.66 2.75
CA LEU A 215 -12.83 4.26 2.36
C LEU A 215 -13.89 3.40 3.05
N LEU A 216 -14.59 2.60 2.27
CA LEU A 216 -15.70 1.77 2.73
C LEU A 216 -15.56 0.34 2.21
N SER A 217 -16.21 -0.62 2.87
CA SER A 217 -16.31 -2.00 2.40
C SER A 217 -17.72 -2.54 2.60
N CYS A 218 -18.12 -3.48 1.74
CA CYS A 218 -19.39 -4.20 1.87
C CYS A 218 -19.27 -5.61 1.28
N ASP A 219 -20.12 -6.54 1.71
CA ASP A 219 -20.17 -7.88 1.15
C ASP A 219 -20.72 -7.89 -0.28
N ALA A 220 -20.07 -8.66 -1.17
CA ALA A 220 -20.44 -8.73 -2.59
C ALA A 220 -21.80 -9.40 -2.80
N ILE A 221 -22.16 -10.35 -1.92
CA ILE A 221 -23.47 -11.03 -1.99
C ILE A 221 -24.59 -10.01 -1.75
N ASP A 222 -24.43 -9.17 -0.74
CA ASP A 222 -25.41 -8.13 -0.42
C ASP A 222 -25.46 -7.07 -1.53
N ALA A 223 -24.30 -6.67 -2.07
CA ALA A 223 -24.18 -5.78 -3.23
C ALA A 223 -24.94 -6.27 -4.46
N ILE A 224 -24.73 -7.54 -4.85
CA ILE A 224 -25.33 -8.14 -6.04
C ILE A 224 -26.84 -8.36 -5.85
N SER A 225 -27.29 -8.62 -4.63
CA SER A 225 -28.72 -8.79 -4.32
C SER A 225 -29.54 -7.49 -4.42
N GLY A 226 -28.88 -6.32 -4.52
CA GLY A 226 -29.50 -5.01 -4.57
C GLY A 226 -30.09 -4.51 -3.24
N ASN A 227 -29.97 -5.33 -2.19
CA ASN A 227 -30.51 -5.06 -0.86
C ASN A 227 -29.58 -4.23 0.03
N VAL A 228 -28.37 -3.87 -0.43
CA VAL A 228 -27.42 -3.07 0.38
C VAL A 228 -28.10 -1.86 0.97
N GLY A 229 -28.32 -1.92 2.28
CA GLY A 229 -28.75 -0.81 3.11
C GLY A 229 -27.55 0.05 3.52
N SER A 230 -27.78 1.26 4.05
CA SER A 230 -26.71 2.10 4.59
C SER A 230 -26.01 1.48 5.82
N GLU A 231 -26.58 0.42 6.39
CA GLU A 231 -26.07 -0.28 7.59
C GLU A 231 -25.16 -1.46 7.23
N GLU A 232 -25.20 -1.92 5.97
CA GLU A 232 -24.40 -3.05 5.46
C GLU A 232 -23.10 -2.57 4.77
N ILE A 233 -22.89 -1.25 4.68
CA ILE A 233 -21.65 -0.64 4.22
C ILE A 233 -20.86 -0.17 5.43
N GLU A 234 -19.74 -0.83 5.69
CA GLU A 234 -18.83 -0.48 6.77
C GLU A 234 -17.91 0.67 6.36
N ILE A 235 -17.79 1.70 7.22
CA ILE A 235 -16.83 2.80 7.03
C ILE A 235 -15.51 2.40 7.69
N LEU A 236 -14.51 2.12 6.87
CA LEU A 236 -13.19 1.71 7.33
C LEU A 236 -12.33 2.90 7.76
N ALA A 237 -12.35 3.98 6.97
CA ALA A 237 -11.56 5.19 7.22
C ALA A 237 -12.19 6.44 6.59
N GLY A 238 -11.87 7.60 7.17
CA GLY A 238 -12.30 8.90 6.66
C GLY A 238 -11.26 9.98 6.92
N THR A 239 -11.22 11.00 6.06
CA THR A 239 -10.42 12.22 6.26
C THR A 239 -11.34 13.44 6.41
N GLY A 240 -10.79 14.57 6.87
CA GLY A 240 -11.56 15.80 7.06
C GLY A 240 -12.72 15.60 8.03
N GLN A 241 -13.95 15.95 7.61
CA GLN A 241 -15.15 15.79 8.45
C GLN A 241 -15.49 14.32 8.76
N PHE A 242 -14.93 13.37 8.00
CA PHE A 242 -15.17 11.94 8.17
C PHE A 242 -14.14 11.23 9.06
N ALA A 243 -13.11 11.92 9.55
CA ALA A 243 -12.05 11.33 10.39
C ALA A 243 -12.55 10.73 11.72
N ALA A 244 -13.74 11.14 12.19
CA ALA A 244 -14.37 10.62 13.40
C ALA A 244 -15.67 9.84 13.13
N HIS A 245 -15.82 9.28 11.92
CA HIS A 245 -17.04 8.62 11.44
C HIS A 245 -16.96 7.09 11.35
N HIS A 246 -16.02 6.44 12.04
CA HIS A 246 -16.09 4.99 12.26
C HIS A 246 -17.46 4.63 12.87
N ASN A 247 -18.21 3.73 12.25
CA ASN A 247 -19.54 3.27 12.67
C ASN A 247 -20.68 4.31 12.67
N LYS A 248 -20.60 5.38 11.86
CA LYS A 248 -21.72 6.33 11.67
C LYS A 248 -22.45 6.10 10.33
N ARG A 249 -23.75 6.41 10.28
CA ARG A 249 -24.53 6.34 9.03
C ARG A 249 -24.01 7.34 7.99
N LEU A 250 -23.86 6.87 6.77
CA LEU A 250 -23.43 7.68 5.62
C LEU A 250 -24.46 8.78 5.27
N PRO A 251 -24.00 9.98 4.85
CA PRO A 251 -24.88 10.97 4.24
C PRO A 251 -25.62 10.39 3.03
N GLN A 252 -26.91 10.70 2.89
CA GLN A 252 -27.77 10.13 1.83
C GLN A 252 -27.26 10.37 0.41
N HIS A 253 -26.59 11.51 0.17
CA HIS A 253 -26.06 11.84 -1.16
C HIS A 253 -24.87 10.93 -1.53
N ILE A 254 -23.96 10.66 -0.59
CA ILE A 254 -22.82 9.73 -0.78
C ILE A 254 -23.34 8.31 -1.00
N PHE A 255 -24.28 7.86 -0.16
CA PHE A 255 -24.86 6.52 -0.29
C PHE A 255 -25.49 6.27 -1.67
N LYS A 256 -26.17 7.26 -2.25
CA LYS A 256 -26.76 7.15 -3.59
C LYS A 256 -25.69 6.93 -4.66
N LEU A 257 -24.57 7.65 -4.58
CA LEU A 257 -23.44 7.51 -5.51
C LEU A 257 -22.75 6.15 -5.35
N LEU A 258 -22.54 5.70 -4.11
CA LEU A 258 -21.98 4.37 -3.82
C LEU A 258 -22.88 3.25 -4.37
N LYS A 259 -24.19 3.33 -4.13
CA LYS A 259 -25.15 2.35 -4.67
C LYS A 259 -25.16 2.32 -6.19
N GLN A 260 -24.98 3.47 -6.83
CA GLN A 260 -24.85 3.53 -8.29
C GLN A 260 -23.58 2.81 -8.77
N ALA A 261 -22.44 3.03 -8.12
CA ALA A 261 -21.19 2.34 -8.47
C ALA A 261 -21.27 0.83 -8.26
N LEU A 262 -21.93 0.38 -7.18
CA LEU A 262 -22.20 -1.04 -6.91
C LEU A 262 -23.11 -1.66 -7.98
N THR A 263 -24.14 -0.94 -8.43
CA THR A 263 -25.08 -1.44 -9.45
C THR A 263 -24.45 -1.50 -10.84
N GLU A 264 -23.59 -0.53 -11.16
CA GLU A 264 -22.90 -0.46 -12.45
C GLU A 264 -21.58 -1.24 -12.49
N GLU A 265 -21.14 -1.78 -11.35
CA GLU A 265 -19.90 -2.55 -11.14
C GLU A 265 -18.65 -1.87 -11.73
N LYS A 266 -18.56 -0.55 -11.59
CA LYS A 266 -17.46 0.24 -12.17
C LYS A 266 -17.21 1.53 -11.41
N CYS A 267 -16.01 2.09 -11.58
CA CYS A 267 -15.67 3.41 -11.08
C CYS A 267 -16.49 4.51 -11.77
N LEU A 268 -16.96 5.49 -11.00
CA LEU A 268 -17.79 6.61 -11.44
C LEU A 268 -17.09 7.94 -11.17
N TYR A 269 -17.25 8.88 -12.11
CA TYR A 269 -16.84 10.28 -11.98
C TYR A 269 -18.08 11.15 -12.22
N ILE A 270 -18.65 11.73 -11.17
CA ILE A 270 -19.93 12.45 -11.22
C ILE A 270 -19.81 13.71 -10.35
N ASP A 271 -20.18 14.87 -10.87
CA ASP A 271 -20.34 16.13 -10.13
C ASP A 271 -19.20 16.44 -9.12
N ASN A 272 -17.96 16.54 -9.62
CA ASN A 272 -16.77 16.82 -8.79
C ASN A 272 -16.40 15.70 -7.78
N CYS A 273 -17.03 14.53 -7.89
CA CYS A 273 -16.78 13.38 -7.04
C CYS A 273 -16.29 12.18 -7.84
N PHE A 274 -15.44 11.38 -7.19
CA PHE A 274 -15.06 10.05 -7.65
C PHE A 274 -15.62 8.99 -6.70
N VAL A 275 -16.17 7.93 -7.29
CA VAL A 275 -16.50 6.70 -6.58
C VAL A 275 -15.76 5.55 -7.24
N GLY A 276 -14.82 4.96 -6.54
CA GLY A 276 -14.11 3.76 -6.96
C GLY A 276 -14.83 2.49 -6.54
N TYR A 277 -14.88 1.50 -7.43
CA TYR A 277 -15.44 0.17 -7.20
C TYR A 277 -14.35 -0.88 -7.35
N PHE A 278 -14.01 -1.58 -6.27
CA PHE A 278 -12.88 -2.51 -6.23
C PHE A 278 -13.31 -3.86 -5.66
N PRO A 279 -13.70 -4.82 -6.52
CA PRO A 279 -14.07 -6.15 -6.07
C PRO A 279 -12.83 -6.92 -5.62
N THR A 280 -12.98 -7.67 -4.52
CA THR A 280 -11.93 -8.55 -3.98
C THR A 280 -12.25 -10.01 -4.31
N LYS A 281 -11.23 -10.87 -4.26
CA LYS A 281 -11.39 -12.33 -4.45
C LYS A 281 -12.07 -13.01 -3.27
N SER A 282 -12.04 -12.41 -2.09
CA SER A 282 -12.70 -12.89 -0.87
C SER A 282 -14.21 -12.69 -0.87
N GLY A 283 -14.77 -12.00 -1.88
CA GLY A 283 -16.20 -11.73 -1.96
C GLY A 283 -16.62 -10.46 -1.21
N CYS A 284 -15.68 -9.59 -0.83
CA CYS A 284 -15.97 -8.22 -0.38
C CYS A 284 -15.76 -7.22 -1.53
N ILE A 285 -16.38 -6.06 -1.45
CA ILE A 285 -16.20 -4.96 -2.41
C ILE A 285 -15.74 -3.74 -1.63
N ASN A 286 -14.57 -3.23 -1.99
CA ASN A 286 -14.05 -1.98 -1.43
C ASN A 286 -14.51 -0.80 -2.29
N LEU A 287 -14.95 0.25 -1.62
CA LEU A 287 -15.44 1.47 -2.21
C LEU A 287 -14.60 2.65 -1.74
N LEU A 288 -14.22 3.53 -2.66
CA LEU A 288 -13.47 4.75 -2.35
C LEU A 288 -14.27 5.96 -2.83
N TYR A 289 -14.67 6.83 -1.91
CA TYR A 289 -15.30 8.10 -2.24
C TYR A 289 -14.32 9.25 -2.05
N MET A 290 -14.26 10.15 -3.02
CA MET A 290 -13.45 11.37 -2.97
C MET A 290 -14.21 12.55 -3.56
N GLU A 291 -14.18 13.69 -2.88
CA GLU A 291 -14.75 14.97 -3.35
C GLU A 291 -13.65 15.93 -3.83
N GLY A 292 -13.98 16.93 -4.68
CA GLY A 292 -13.04 17.97 -5.13
C GLY A 292 -12.20 17.63 -6.36
N ILE A 293 -12.68 16.70 -7.17
CA ILE A 293 -12.05 16.20 -8.39
C ILE A 293 -12.46 17.05 -9.61
N ASP A 294 -12.13 18.35 -9.60
CA ASP A 294 -12.75 19.28 -10.56
C ASP A 294 -12.22 19.11 -11.99
N LYS A 295 -10.96 18.66 -12.17
CA LYS A 295 -10.34 18.32 -13.47
C LYS A 295 -9.16 17.35 -13.30
N ILE A 296 -9.44 16.11 -12.92
CA ILE A 296 -8.43 15.04 -12.93
C ILE A 296 -8.01 14.74 -14.37
N ASN A 297 -6.70 14.79 -14.65
CA ASN A 297 -6.15 14.45 -15.96
C ASN A 297 -6.10 12.91 -16.14
N ASP A 298 -5.88 12.40 -17.35
CA ASP A 298 -5.89 10.93 -17.58
C ASP A 298 -4.76 10.19 -16.85
N LEU A 299 -3.67 10.88 -16.49
CA LEU A 299 -2.59 10.32 -15.68
C LEU A 299 -3.07 10.12 -14.22
N ASP A 300 -3.77 11.09 -13.67
CA ASP A 300 -4.33 11.05 -12.32
C ASP A 300 -5.38 9.93 -12.19
N LYS A 301 -6.22 9.70 -13.22
CA LYS A 301 -7.15 8.56 -13.25
C LYS A 301 -6.42 7.22 -13.18
N GLN A 302 -5.35 7.06 -13.98
CA GLN A 302 -4.54 5.83 -13.96
C GLN A 302 -3.86 5.61 -12.61
N LEU A 303 -3.39 6.68 -11.96
CA LEU A 303 -2.81 6.60 -10.62
C LEU A 303 -3.85 6.17 -9.58
N ILE A 304 -5.09 6.69 -9.66
CA ILE A 304 -6.20 6.27 -8.79
C ILE A 304 -6.52 4.78 -9.00
N ASP A 305 -6.60 4.32 -10.25
CA ASP A 305 -6.91 2.92 -10.55
C ASP A 305 -5.82 1.98 -9.98
N ILE A 306 -4.55 2.29 -10.19
CA ILE A 306 -3.43 1.50 -9.65
C ILE A 306 -3.43 1.51 -8.12
N PHE A 307 -3.63 2.70 -7.53
CA PHE A 307 -3.70 2.85 -6.09
C PHE A 307 -4.80 1.97 -5.52
N ALA A 308 -5.99 2.05 -6.09
CA ALA A 308 -7.15 1.34 -5.60
C ALA A 308 -7.04 -0.18 -5.71
N ILE A 309 -6.39 -0.69 -6.76
CA ILE A 309 -6.02 -2.12 -6.86
C ILE A 309 -5.10 -2.49 -5.68
N ASN A 310 -4.09 -1.68 -5.38
CA ASN A 310 -3.19 -1.93 -4.25
C ASN A 310 -3.92 -1.89 -2.90
N VAL A 311 -4.93 -1.01 -2.74
CA VAL A 311 -5.81 -1.01 -1.56
C VAL A 311 -6.53 -2.34 -1.43
N GLY A 312 -7.16 -2.80 -2.52
CA GLY A 312 -7.87 -4.08 -2.55
C GLY A 312 -6.97 -5.23 -2.11
N VAL A 313 -5.77 -5.32 -2.69
CA VAL A 313 -4.78 -6.37 -2.36
C VAL A 313 -4.30 -6.27 -0.91
N ALA A 314 -4.03 -5.07 -0.40
CA ALA A 314 -3.56 -4.91 0.96
C ALA A 314 -4.66 -5.20 2.00
N PHE A 315 -5.91 -4.83 1.69
CA PHE A 315 -7.07 -5.18 2.48
C PHE A 315 -7.30 -6.70 2.52
N GLU A 316 -7.19 -7.38 1.37
CA GLU A 316 -7.23 -8.85 1.31
C GLU A 316 -6.17 -9.49 2.21
N ASN A 317 -4.93 -8.98 2.20
CA ASN A 317 -3.86 -9.50 3.05
C ASN A 317 -4.16 -9.32 4.55
N LEU A 318 -4.77 -8.20 4.93
CA LEU A 318 -5.16 -7.96 6.32
C LEU A 318 -6.29 -8.90 6.76
N LEU A 319 -7.32 -9.04 5.93
CA LEU A 319 -8.43 -9.95 6.22
C LEU A 319 -7.94 -11.40 6.32
N LEU A 320 -7.04 -11.81 5.41
CA LEU A 320 -6.44 -13.14 5.43
C LEU A 320 -5.60 -13.36 6.69
N ASN A 321 -4.82 -12.37 7.13
CA ASN A 321 -4.06 -12.47 8.38
C ASN A 321 -4.99 -12.62 9.59
N GLN A 322 -6.08 -11.86 9.63
CA GLN A 322 -7.07 -11.96 10.70
C GLN A 322 -7.78 -13.31 10.69
N GLU A 323 -8.20 -13.81 9.52
CA GLU A 323 -8.81 -15.13 9.36
C GLU A 323 -7.86 -16.25 9.81
N VAL A 324 -6.56 -16.12 9.53
CA VAL A 324 -5.53 -17.04 10.01
C VAL A 324 -5.41 -17.00 11.54
N GLU A 325 -5.42 -15.82 12.16
CA GLU A 325 -5.38 -15.69 13.62
C GLU A 325 -6.63 -16.25 14.30
N ASP A 326 -7.82 -16.00 13.74
CA ASP A 326 -9.10 -16.49 14.25
C ASP A 326 -9.18 -18.01 14.11
N THR A 327 -8.79 -18.55 12.95
CA THR A 327 -8.71 -20.00 12.73
C THR A 327 -7.74 -20.67 13.70
N GLN A 328 -6.56 -20.08 13.93
CA GLN A 328 -5.61 -20.60 14.92
C GLN A 328 -6.19 -20.59 16.34
N SER A 329 -6.91 -19.53 16.69
CA SER A 329 -7.53 -19.38 18.00
C SER A 329 -8.66 -20.39 18.21
N GLU A 330 -9.49 -20.62 17.19
CA GLU A 330 -10.50 -21.67 17.23
C GLU A 330 -9.85 -23.05 17.37
N LEU A 331 -8.83 -23.38 16.56
CA LEU A 331 -8.14 -24.66 16.66
C LEU A 331 -7.55 -24.89 18.05
N ILE A 332 -6.95 -23.88 18.66
CA ILE A 332 -6.42 -23.95 20.03
C ILE A 332 -7.53 -24.21 21.05
N LEU A 333 -8.64 -23.48 20.98
CA LEU A 333 -9.78 -23.71 21.86
C LEU A 333 -10.33 -25.13 21.71
N ARG A 334 -10.50 -25.62 20.47
CA ARG A 334 -10.97 -27.00 20.20
C ARG A 334 -10.00 -28.05 20.72
N LEU A 335 -8.69 -27.84 20.57
CA LEU A 335 -7.69 -28.78 21.10
C LEU A 335 -7.70 -28.80 22.63
N GLY A 336 -7.84 -27.64 23.27
CA GLY A 336 -8.08 -27.54 24.71
C GLY A 336 -9.32 -28.33 25.14
N ASP A 337 -10.45 -28.11 24.47
CA ASP A 337 -11.71 -28.82 24.75
C ASP A 337 -11.56 -30.35 24.62
N VAL A 338 -10.81 -30.84 23.63
CA VAL A 338 -10.57 -32.28 23.44
C VAL A 338 -9.80 -32.88 24.62
N VAL A 339 -8.77 -32.20 25.09
CA VAL A 339 -7.98 -32.65 26.24
C VAL A 339 -8.84 -32.68 27.49
N GLU A 340 -9.65 -31.64 27.71
CA GLU A 340 -10.50 -31.54 28.88
C GLU A 340 -11.67 -32.53 28.88
N SER A 341 -12.21 -32.84 27.70
CA SER A 341 -13.24 -33.89 27.56
C SER A 341 -12.72 -35.27 28.01
N ARG A 342 -11.42 -35.54 27.88
CA ARG A 342 -10.81 -36.78 28.34
C ARG A 342 -10.59 -36.79 29.85
N SER A 343 -10.28 -35.66 30.49
CA SER A 343 -10.17 -35.54 31.96
C SER A 343 -11.52 -35.40 32.68
N LYS A 344 -12.64 -35.34 31.95
CA LYS A 344 -14.00 -35.06 32.47
C LYS A 344 -14.09 -33.72 33.20
N GLU A 345 -13.36 -32.73 32.70
CA GLU A 345 -13.50 -31.35 33.15
C GLU A 345 -14.68 -30.68 32.44
N ALA A 346 -15.15 -29.57 33.00
CA ALA A 346 -16.41 -28.96 32.59
C ALA A 346 -16.30 -28.30 31.21
N ALA A 347 -17.33 -28.48 30.36
CA ALA A 347 -17.28 -28.10 28.93
C ALA A 347 -16.94 -26.63 28.66
N ASN A 348 -17.21 -25.69 29.58
CA ASN A 348 -16.86 -24.27 29.40
C ASN A 348 -15.64 -23.81 30.21
N HIS A 349 -14.93 -24.70 30.91
CA HIS A 349 -13.73 -24.37 31.68
C HIS A 349 -12.72 -23.57 30.85
N VAL A 350 -12.38 -24.07 29.66
CA VAL A 350 -11.39 -23.47 28.75
C VAL A 350 -11.75 -22.03 28.35
N LYS A 351 -13.04 -21.76 28.11
CA LYS A 351 -13.54 -20.42 27.75
C LYS A 351 -13.51 -19.46 28.94
N ARG A 352 -13.91 -19.92 30.13
CA ARG A 352 -13.82 -19.13 31.37
C ARG A 352 -12.37 -18.81 31.68
N MET A 353 -11.49 -19.80 31.55
CA MET A 353 -10.08 -19.66 31.79
C MET A 353 -9.44 -18.59 30.91
N ALA A 354 -9.74 -18.61 29.61
CA ALA A 354 -9.31 -17.57 28.67
C ALA A 354 -9.78 -16.17 29.11
N ALA A 355 -11.06 -16.05 29.48
CA ALA A 355 -11.65 -14.77 29.90
C ALA A 355 -11.09 -14.25 31.23
N TYR A 356 -10.93 -15.11 32.25
CA TYR A 356 -10.31 -14.73 33.53
C TYR A 356 -8.89 -14.23 33.33
N CYS A 357 -8.09 -14.94 32.52
CA CYS A 357 -6.71 -14.56 32.28
C CYS A 357 -6.61 -13.21 31.56
N TYR A 358 -7.49 -12.96 30.59
CA TYR A 358 -7.55 -11.69 29.86
C TYR A 358 -7.80 -10.51 30.81
N ASP A 359 -8.87 -10.61 31.61
CA ASP A 359 -9.26 -9.53 32.52
C ASP A 359 -8.21 -9.30 33.61
N LEU A 360 -7.67 -10.38 34.20
CA LEU A 360 -6.62 -10.26 35.21
C LEU A 360 -5.33 -9.67 34.64
N ALA A 361 -4.95 -10.01 33.41
CA ALA A 361 -3.78 -9.44 32.75
C ALA A 361 -3.91 -7.92 32.56
N LEU A 362 -5.06 -7.43 32.10
CA LEU A 362 -5.30 -6.00 31.94
C LEU A 362 -5.26 -5.28 33.29
N LEU A 363 -5.92 -5.85 34.31
CA LEU A 363 -5.93 -5.28 35.66
C LEU A 363 -4.52 -5.27 36.30
N ALA A 364 -3.69 -6.26 35.98
CA ALA A 364 -2.29 -6.33 36.40
C ALA A 364 -1.34 -5.40 35.62
N GLY A 365 -1.86 -4.60 34.68
CA GLY A 365 -1.09 -3.59 33.94
C GLY A 365 -0.39 -4.10 32.69
N LEU A 366 -0.73 -5.29 32.19
CA LEU A 366 -0.25 -5.75 30.88
C LEU A 366 -0.96 -4.98 29.77
N ASN A 367 -0.28 -4.79 28.64
CA ASN A 367 -0.92 -4.17 27.48
C ASN A 367 -1.91 -5.14 26.80
N GLU A 368 -2.82 -4.59 26.00
CA GLU A 368 -3.88 -5.33 25.32
C GLU A 368 -3.35 -6.50 24.46
N HIS A 369 -2.21 -6.31 23.79
CA HIS A 369 -1.58 -7.37 23.00
C HIS A 369 -1.09 -8.54 23.88
N GLN A 370 -0.50 -8.26 25.05
CA GLN A 370 -0.09 -9.31 25.99
C GLN A 370 -1.29 -10.02 26.63
N ALA A 371 -2.34 -9.26 26.97
CA ALA A 371 -3.58 -9.82 27.51
C ALA A 371 -4.28 -10.73 26.50
N ASP A 372 -4.38 -10.31 25.23
CA ASP A 372 -4.95 -11.12 24.15
C ASP A 372 -4.11 -12.37 23.85
N LEU A 373 -2.78 -12.23 23.87
CA LEU A 373 -1.87 -13.37 23.73
C LEU A 373 -2.10 -14.42 24.84
N LEU A 374 -2.23 -13.97 26.10
CA LEU A 374 -2.50 -14.84 27.23
C LEU A 374 -3.88 -15.51 27.12
N LYS A 375 -4.91 -14.74 26.77
CA LYS A 375 -6.28 -15.24 26.54
C LYS A 375 -6.30 -16.41 25.56
N ARG A 376 -5.59 -16.28 24.44
CA ARG A 376 -5.53 -17.31 23.40
C ARG A 376 -4.65 -18.51 23.79
N ALA A 377 -3.62 -18.30 24.61
CA ALA A 377 -2.66 -19.34 24.98
C ALA A 377 -3.07 -20.16 26.22
N ALA A 378 -3.76 -19.56 27.20
CA ALA A 378 -4.18 -20.21 28.45
C ALA A 378 -4.98 -21.52 28.28
N PRO A 379 -5.87 -21.66 27.27
CA PRO A 379 -6.53 -22.93 26.94
C PRO A 379 -5.64 -24.17 26.83
N MET A 380 -4.36 -23.98 26.49
CA MET A 380 -3.42 -25.09 26.25
C MET A 380 -2.62 -25.52 27.47
N HIS A 381 -2.86 -24.93 28.65
CA HIS A 381 -2.05 -25.23 29.85
C HIS A 381 -1.97 -26.72 30.15
N ASP A 382 -3.05 -27.46 29.91
CA ASP A 382 -3.17 -28.88 30.22
C ASP A 382 -2.99 -29.83 29.03
N ILE A 383 -2.55 -29.34 27.85
CA ILE A 383 -2.38 -30.16 26.64
C ILE A 383 -1.55 -31.44 26.85
N GLY A 384 -0.61 -31.42 27.80
CA GLY A 384 0.21 -32.57 28.14
C GLY A 384 -0.54 -33.76 28.75
N LYS A 385 -1.76 -33.55 29.28
CA LYS A 385 -2.64 -34.63 29.79
C LYS A 385 -2.93 -35.68 28.71
N ILE A 386 -2.82 -35.32 27.42
CA ILE A 386 -2.99 -36.26 26.30
C ILE A 386 -2.04 -37.47 26.36
N ALA A 387 -0.87 -37.32 26.96
CA ALA A 387 0.10 -38.40 27.09
C ALA A 387 0.00 -39.17 28.41
N ILE A 388 -0.86 -38.73 29.33
CA ILE A 388 -1.05 -39.40 30.62
C ILE A 388 -1.93 -40.65 30.42
N PRO A 389 -1.52 -41.82 30.94
CA PRO A 389 -2.32 -43.04 30.81
C PRO A 389 -3.69 -42.92 31.50
N ASP A 390 -4.74 -43.49 30.90
CA ASP A 390 -6.11 -43.44 31.45
C ASP A 390 -6.21 -44.02 32.86
N ALA A 391 -5.41 -45.05 33.17
CA ALA A 391 -5.36 -45.66 34.50
C ALA A 391 -4.93 -44.66 35.60
N VAL A 392 -4.18 -43.62 35.24
CA VAL A 392 -3.77 -42.52 36.12
C VAL A 392 -4.75 -41.35 36.01
N LEU A 393 -5.08 -40.93 34.78
CA LEU A 393 -5.91 -39.74 34.52
C LEU A 393 -7.36 -39.91 35.00
N LEU A 394 -7.95 -41.09 34.81
CA LEU A 394 -9.36 -41.38 35.12
C LEU A 394 -9.56 -42.10 36.45
N LYS A 395 -8.52 -42.21 37.28
CA LYS A 395 -8.57 -43.00 38.51
C LYS A 395 -9.59 -42.40 39.49
N PRO A 396 -10.62 -43.18 39.93
CA PRO A 396 -11.57 -42.71 40.92
C PRO A 396 -10.94 -42.79 42.32
N GLY A 397 -10.23 -41.74 42.74
CA GLY A 397 -9.62 -41.65 44.07
C GLY A 397 -8.29 -40.91 44.08
N LYS A 398 -7.60 -40.94 45.23
CA LYS A 398 -6.26 -40.32 45.34
C LYS A 398 -5.22 -41.16 44.58
N LEU A 399 -4.34 -40.47 43.87
CA LEU A 399 -3.17 -41.08 43.23
C LEU A 399 -2.13 -41.49 44.29
N VAL A 400 -1.46 -42.63 44.07
CA VAL A 400 -0.27 -43.02 44.85
C VAL A 400 0.98 -42.32 44.30
N GLU A 401 2.11 -42.39 45.00
CA GLU A 401 3.32 -41.64 44.64
C GLU A 401 3.81 -41.93 43.20
N ASP A 402 3.82 -43.19 42.78
CA ASP A 402 4.23 -43.57 41.41
C ASP A 402 3.29 -42.98 40.34
N GLU A 403 1.99 -42.96 40.62
CA GLU A 403 0.99 -42.37 39.73
C GLU A 403 1.09 -40.84 39.71
N TRP A 404 1.39 -40.21 40.85
CA TRP A 404 1.71 -38.79 40.94
C TRP A 404 2.95 -38.44 40.13
N SER A 405 3.98 -39.29 40.17
CA SER A 405 5.19 -39.11 39.36
C SER A 405 4.89 -39.15 37.87
N VAL A 406 3.85 -39.88 37.43
CA VAL A 406 3.38 -39.86 36.04
C VAL A 406 2.57 -38.59 35.78
N MET A 407 1.60 -38.25 36.65
CA MET A 407 0.76 -37.07 36.49
C MET A 407 1.57 -35.76 36.41
N ARG A 408 2.62 -35.61 37.23
CA ARG A 408 3.51 -34.42 37.24
C ARG A 408 4.35 -34.26 35.98
N GLN A 409 4.27 -35.20 35.02
CA GLN A 409 4.96 -35.06 33.74
C GLN A 409 4.19 -34.22 32.73
N HIS A 410 2.87 -34.04 32.88
CA HIS A 410 2.06 -33.32 31.90
C HIS A 410 2.56 -31.89 31.61
N PRO A 411 3.11 -31.10 32.57
CA PRO A 411 3.63 -29.77 32.24
C PRO A 411 4.82 -29.85 31.27
N ARG A 412 5.74 -30.78 31.51
CA ARG A 412 6.91 -30.99 30.63
C ARG A 412 6.50 -31.55 29.28
N ILE A 413 5.54 -32.45 29.23
CA ILE A 413 5.03 -32.99 27.97
C ILE A 413 4.33 -31.89 27.17
N GLY A 414 3.49 -31.07 27.83
CA GLY A 414 2.83 -29.94 27.20
C GLY A 414 3.82 -28.94 26.64
N TYR A 415 4.87 -28.61 27.40
CA TYR A 415 5.99 -27.82 26.90
C TYR A 415 6.63 -28.45 25.66
N GLN A 416 6.94 -29.74 25.68
CA GLN A 416 7.56 -30.44 24.53
C GLN A 416 6.69 -30.44 23.27
N ILE A 417 5.37 -30.53 23.42
CA ILE A 417 4.41 -30.48 22.30
C ILE A 417 4.42 -29.09 21.65
N LEU A 418 4.54 -28.03 22.45
CA LEU A 418 4.35 -26.64 22.02
C LEU A 418 5.66 -25.87 21.73
N ALA A 419 6.78 -26.34 22.30
CA ALA A 419 8.08 -25.71 22.17
C ALA A 419 8.64 -25.78 20.73
N ASN A 420 9.66 -24.98 20.46
CA ASN A 420 10.33 -24.85 19.15
C ASN A 420 9.48 -24.21 18.04
N SER A 421 8.48 -23.41 18.42
CA SER A 421 7.74 -22.57 17.48
C SER A 421 8.31 -21.16 17.44
N GLU A 422 8.33 -20.54 16.27
CA GLU A 422 8.61 -19.10 16.12
C GLU A 422 7.39 -18.23 16.45
N ARG A 423 6.21 -18.85 16.64
CA ARG A 423 4.95 -18.13 16.84
C ARG A 423 4.79 -17.72 18.31
N PRO A 424 4.51 -16.42 18.61
CA PRO A 424 4.36 -15.93 19.98
C PRO A 424 3.31 -16.70 20.81
N ILE A 425 2.19 -17.06 20.20
CA ILE A 425 1.10 -17.80 20.87
C ILE A 425 1.53 -19.18 21.36
N LEU A 426 2.32 -19.90 20.55
CA LEU A 426 2.82 -21.23 20.93
C LEU A 426 3.93 -21.14 21.98
N ASN A 427 4.77 -20.10 21.93
CA ASN A 427 5.77 -19.86 22.98
C ASN A 427 5.13 -19.48 24.32
N ALA A 428 4.07 -18.65 24.29
CA ALA A 428 3.28 -18.35 25.48
C ALA A 428 2.60 -19.61 26.03
N ALA A 429 1.95 -20.39 25.17
CA ALA A 429 1.29 -21.64 25.55
C ALA A 429 2.27 -22.67 26.12
N ALA A 430 3.48 -22.82 25.55
CA ALA A 430 4.52 -23.69 26.08
C ALA A 430 4.96 -23.26 27.48
N THR A 431 5.18 -21.95 27.68
CA THR A 431 5.56 -21.39 28.99
C THR A 431 4.48 -21.65 30.04
N ILE A 432 3.21 -21.40 29.67
CA ILE A 432 2.06 -21.65 30.54
C ILE A 432 1.96 -23.14 30.88
N ALA A 433 2.01 -24.01 29.88
CA ALA A 433 1.95 -25.45 30.07
C ALA A 433 3.05 -25.96 31.01
N LEU A 434 4.28 -25.43 30.89
CA LEU A 434 5.38 -25.82 31.76
C LEU A 434 5.20 -25.34 33.21
N GLN A 435 4.72 -24.11 33.41
CA GLN A 435 4.86 -23.41 34.70
C GLN A 435 3.55 -23.22 35.47
N HIS A 436 2.37 -23.58 34.93
CA HIS A 436 1.08 -23.31 35.60
C HIS A 436 0.90 -24.02 36.96
N HIS A 437 1.70 -25.06 37.25
CA HIS A 437 1.76 -25.73 38.55
C HIS A 437 2.96 -25.33 39.41
N GLU A 438 3.75 -24.36 38.97
CA GLU A 438 4.72 -23.72 39.85
C GLU A 438 4.01 -22.90 40.91
N LYS A 439 4.57 -22.88 42.11
CA LYS A 439 4.02 -22.16 43.26
C LYS A 439 4.92 -21.02 43.62
N TYR A 440 4.34 -19.89 44.03
CA TYR A 440 5.09 -18.67 44.32
C TYR A 440 6.26 -18.89 45.32
N ASP A 441 6.11 -19.80 46.29
CA ASP A 441 7.15 -20.17 47.26
C ASP A 441 8.21 -21.19 46.76
N GLY A 442 8.03 -21.74 45.56
CA GLY A 442 8.91 -22.76 44.97
C GLY A 442 8.66 -24.19 45.44
N SER A 443 7.53 -24.45 46.09
CA SER A 443 7.09 -25.82 46.41
C SER A 443 6.31 -26.50 45.25
N GLY A 444 6.21 -25.82 44.11
CA GLY A 444 5.55 -26.30 42.89
C GLY A 444 6.38 -27.27 42.07
N TYR A 445 5.90 -27.56 40.86
CA TYR A 445 6.56 -28.46 39.90
C TYR A 445 6.34 -27.93 38.47
N PRO A 446 7.19 -28.31 37.50
CA PRO A 446 8.23 -29.34 37.54
C PRO A 446 9.66 -28.87 37.85
N ASP A 447 9.92 -27.57 37.89
CA ASP A 447 11.26 -26.97 38.06
C ASP A 447 11.45 -26.31 39.44
N GLY A 448 10.37 -26.05 40.19
CA GLY A 448 10.44 -25.48 41.54
C GLY A 448 10.80 -24.00 41.54
N LEU A 449 10.31 -23.28 40.53
CA LEU A 449 10.56 -21.85 40.31
C LEU A 449 9.93 -21.01 41.43
N ARG A 450 10.53 -19.86 41.74
CA ARG A 450 10.12 -19.00 42.85
C ARG A 450 9.77 -17.60 42.39
N ALA A 451 8.70 -17.05 42.95
CA ALA A 451 8.27 -15.67 42.76
C ALA A 451 8.33 -15.21 41.28
N ASN A 452 9.25 -14.30 40.96
CA ASN A 452 9.39 -13.69 39.63
C ASN A 452 10.10 -14.58 38.60
N ASP A 453 10.70 -15.70 39.01
CA ASP A 453 11.23 -16.70 38.07
C ASP A 453 10.08 -17.43 37.35
N ILE A 454 8.87 -17.40 37.93
CA ILE A 454 7.65 -17.86 37.30
C ILE A 454 7.14 -16.75 36.36
N HIS A 455 6.97 -17.10 35.09
CA HIS A 455 6.46 -16.16 34.11
C HIS A 455 5.08 -15.63 34.53
N ILE A 456 4.84 -14.33 34.35
CA ILE A 456 3.60 -13.67 34.79
C ILE A 456 2.34 -14.34 34.23
N PHE A 457 2.40 -14.86 33.00
CA PHE A 457 1.32 -15.64 32.40
C PHE A 457 0.97 -16.88 33.21
N ALA A 458 1.97 -17.63 33.67
CA ALA A 458 1.73 -18.83 34.48
C ALA A 458 1.20 -18.48 35.88
N ARG A 459 1.66 -17.37 36.48
CA ARG A 459 1.11 -16.87 37.76
C ARG A 459 -0.36 -16.46 37.65
N ILE A 460 -0.75 -15.78 36.56
CA ILE A 460 -2.14 -15.42 36.27
C ILE A 460 -2.98 -16.69 36.05
N VAL A 461 -2.46 -17.63 35.26
CA VAL A 461 -3.13 -18.91 34.98
C VAL A 461 -3.36 -19.71 36.25
N ALA A 462 -2.37 -19.81 37.16
CA ALA A 462 -2.53 -20.55 38.41
C ALA A 462 -3.69 -20.01 39.28
N ILE A 463 -3.88 -18.68 39.33
CA ILE A 463 -5.00 -18.05 40.04
C ILE A 463 -6.33 -18.41 39.38
N ALA A 464 -6.41 -18.24 38.05
CA ALA A 464 -7.63 -18.47 37.29
C ALA A 464 -8.06 -19.95 37.29
N ASP A 465 -7.11 -20.89 37.19
CA ASP A 465 -7.36 -22.34 37.20
C ASP A 465 -7.88 -22.79 38.58
N VAL A 466 -7.21 -22.39 39.67
CA VAL A 466 -7.67 -22.76 41.02
C VAL A 466 -9.01 -22.12 41.35
N PHE A 467 -9.26 -20.88 40.93
CA PHE A 467 -10.57 -20.26 41.09
C PHE A 467 -11.65 -21.05 40.35
N ASP A 468 -11.44 -21.39 39.07
CA ASP A 468 -12.44 -22.14 38.30
C ASP A 468 -12.69 -23.52 38.89
N ALA A 469 -11.63 -24.21 39.32
CA ALA A 469 -11.68 -25.54 39.91
C ALA A 469 -12.41 -25.58 41.27
N LEU A 470 -12.34 -24.52 42.08
CA LEU A 470 -13.03 -24.43 43.37
C LEU A 470 -14.48 -23.90 43.23
N ALA A 471 -14.71 -22.98 42.30
CA ALA A 471 -15.99 -22.30 42.11
C ALA A 471 -17.01 -23.09 41.26
N HIS A 472 -16.59 -24.18 40.60
CA HIS A 472 -17.45 -25.06 39.80
C HIS A 472 -17.54 -26.47 40.36
N ALA A 473 -18.69 -27.10 40.13
CA ALA A 473 -18.88 -28.51 40.44
C ALA A 473 -18.06 -29.35 39.44
N ARG A 474 -17.43 -30.41 39.93
CA ARG A 474 -16.79 -31.44 39.11
C ARG A 474 -17.53 -32.76 39.31
N CYS A 475 -17.31 -33.74 38.43
CA CYS A 475 -17.97 -35.05 38.51
C CYS A 475 -17.79 -35.79 39.86
N TYR A 476 -16.84 -35.34 40.71
CA TYR A 476 -16.56 -35.87 42.04
C TYR A 476 -16.71 -34.87 43.20
N LYS A 477 -17.11 -33.61 42.97
CA LYS A 477 -17.14 -32.57 44.02
C LYS A 477 -18.15 -31.45 43.73
N GLU A 478 -18.95 -31.05 44.71
CA GLU A 478 -19.83 -29.87 44.59
C GLU A 478 -19.02 -28.56 44.60
N ALA A 479 -19.55 -27.53 43.92
CA ALA A 479 -18.99 -26.19 43.89
C ALA A 479 -18.93 -25.59 45.30
N TRP A 480 -17.84 -24.91 45.63
CA TRP A 480 -17.73 -24.22 46.92
C TRP A 480 -18.49 -22.89 46.90
N PRO A 481 -19.06 -22.45 48.04
CA PRO A 481 -19.53 -21.08 48.20
C PRO A 481 -18.40 -20.10 47.89
N LEU A 482 -18.71 -18.99 47.21
CA LEU A 482 -17.71 -18.02 46.78
C LEU A 482 -16.85 -17.53 47.94
N GLU A 483 -17.46 -17.27 49.09
CA GLU A 483 -16.77 -16.83 50.31
C GLU A 483 -15.71 -17.85 50.76
N ALA A 484 -16.03 -19.15 50.70
CA ALA A 484 -15.09 -20.22 51.06
C ALA A 484 -13.95 -20.37 50.03
N VAL A 485 -14.22 -20.12 48.75
CA VAL A 485 -13.18 -20.07 47.70
C VAL A 485 -12.20 -18.95 47.99
N LEU A 486 -12.72 -17.74 48.27
CA LEU A 486 -11.90 -16.56 48.54
C LEU A 486 -11.07 -16.71 49.81
N GLU A 487 -11.64 -17.24 50.89
CA GLU A 487 -10.92 -17.53 52.14
C GLU A 487 -9.76 -18.49 51.91
N GLU A 488 -9.97 -19.58 51.16
CA GLU A 488 -8.91 -20.55 50.87
C GLU A 488 -7.83 -19.97 49.96
N MET A 489 -8.21 -19.21 48.93
CA MET A 489 -7.23 -18.54 48.05
C MET A 489 -6.40 -17.52 48.82
N GLN A 490 -7.00 -16.73 49.71
CA GLN A 490 -6.28 -15.79 50.58
C GLN A 490 -5.29 -16.51 51.51
N ARG A 491 -5.68 -17.66 52.07
CA ARG A 491 -4.79 -18.49 52.90
C ARG A 491 -3.56 -18.97 52.13
N LEU A 492 -3.68 -19.15 50.83
CA LEU A 492 -2.62 -19.59 49.92
C LEU A 492 -1.81 -18.43 49.30
N SER A 493 -2.12 -17.18 49.65
CA SER A 493 -1.36 -16.00 49.23
C SER A 493 0.10 -16.08 49.65
N GLY A 494 1.03 -15.79 48.73
CA GLY A 494 2.48 -15.83 48.97
C GLY A 494 3.10 -17.22 49.07
N SER A 495 2.27 -18.28 49.11
CA SER A 495 2.73 -19.67 49.01
C SER A 495 2.42 -20.24 47.63
N HIS A 496 1.15 -20.42 47.30
CA HIS A 496 0.70 -20.86 45.99
C HIS A 496 0.68 -19.70 45.00
N PHE A 497 0.06 -18.58 45.39
CA PHE A 497 -0.24 -17.47 44.49
C PHE A 497 0.68 -16.28 44.72
N ASP A 498 0.90 -15.52 43.64
CA ASP A 498 1.47 -14.19 43.72
C ASP A 498 0.52 -13.27 44.55
N PRO A 499 0.99 -12.70 45.67
CA PRO A 499 0.15 -11.86 46.53
C PRO A 499 -0.46 -10.67 45.81
N GLU A 500 0.30 -10.03 44.91
CA GLU A 500 -0.13 -8.81 44.23
C GLU A 500 -1.22 -9.12 43.21
N LEU A 501 -1.02 -10.16 42.40
CA LEU A 501 -2.02 -10.60 41.43
C LEU A 501 -3.30 -11.10 42.11
N LEU A 502 -3.16 -11.81 43.24
CA LEU A 502 -4.32 -12.29 44.00
C LEU A 502 -5.11 -11.13 44.63
N GLU A 503 -4.43 -10.11 45.15
CA GLU A 503 -5.09 -8.91 45.68
C GLU A 503 -5.90 -8.21 44.59
N ILE A 504 -5.32 -8.03 43.40
CA ILE A 504 -6.01 -7.46 42.23
C ILE A 504 -7.22 -8.30 41.83
N PHE A 505 -7.07 -9.63 41.80
CA PHE A 505 -8.16 -10.56 41.47
C PHE A 505 -9.34 -10.43 42.44
N ILE A 506 -9.07 -10.47 43.75
CA ILE A 506 -10.09 -10.40 44.80
C ILE A 506 -10.77 -9.02 44.82
N ALA A 507 -9.99 -7.94 44.65
CA ALA A 507 -10.55 -6.58 44.59
C ALA A 507 -11.53 -6.38 43.43
N ASN A 508 -11.46 -7.23 42.39
CA ASN A 508 -12.30 -7.17 41.19
C ASN A 508 -13.19 -8.41 41.03
N ILE A 509 -13.49 -9.13 42.13
CA ILE A 509 -14.17 -10.43 42.09
C ILE A 509 -15.51 -10.42 41.33
N ASP A 510 -16.26 -9.30 41.39
CA ASP A 510 -17.54 -9.15 40.69
C ASP A 510 -17.42 -9.37 39.16
N ARG A 511 -16.29 -8.98 38.55
CA ARG A 511 -16.02 -9.21 37.13
C ARG A 511 -15.87 -10.70 36.82
N PHE A 512 -15.08 -11.40 37.63
CA PHE A 512 -14.82 -12.83 37.46
C PHE A 512 -16.07 -13.67 37.76
N VAL A 513 -16.90 -13.25 38.73
CA VAL A 513 -18.23 -13.84 38.96
C VAL A 513 -19.12 -13.62 37.74
N THR A 514 -19.11 -12.43 37.13
CA THR A 514 -19.88 -12.18 35.90
C THR A 514 -19.46 -13.11 34.76
N ILE A 515 -18.15 -13.28 34.54
CA ILE A 515 -17.63 -14.22 33.54
C ILE A 515 -18.08 -15.65 33.83
N LYS A 516 -18.02 -16.09 35.10
CA LYS A 516 -18.54 -17.39 35.54
C LYS A 516 -20.01 -17.55 35.17
N GLU A 517 -20.84 -16.55 35.45
CA GLU A 517 -22.28 -16.61 35.18
C GLU A 517 -22.63 -16.58 33.68
N CYS A 518 -21.79 -15.96 32.84
CA CYS A 518 -21.92 -15.98 31.38
C CYS A 518 -21.66 -17.36 30.77
N TRP A 519 -20.81 -18.18 31.39
CA TRP A 519 -20.37 -19.48 30.87
C TRP A 519 -20.67 -20.61 31.85
N LYS A 520 -21.93 -20.76 32.25
CA LYS A 520 -22.38 -21.85 33.13
C LYS A 520 -22.38 -23.18 32.40
N ASP A 521 -21.93 -24.22 33.10
CA ASP A 521 -22.10 -25.60 32.65
C ASP A 521 -23.51 -26.10 32.97
N SER A 522 -24.14 -26.76 32.01
CA SER A 522 -25.43 -27.42 32.17
C SER A 522 -25.26 -28.86 32.63
N ALA A 523 -26.31 -29.46 33.21
CA ALA A 523 -26.28 -30.86 33.63
C ALA A 523 -26.08 -31.87 32.46
N ALA A 524 -26.15 -31.40 31.21
CA ALA A 524 -25.89 -32.19 30.01
C ALA A 524 -24.41 -32.18 29.57
N ASP A 525 -23.56 -31.37 30.23
CA ASP A 525 -22.15 -31.15 29.87
C ASP A 525 -21.17 -32.06 30.65
N TYR A 526 -21.67 -33.04 31.41
CA TYR A 526 -20.90 -33.94 32.28
C TYR A 526 -21.07 -35.42 31.94
#